data_AF-A0AAA9Z0G5-F1
#
_entry.id   AF-A0AAA9Z0G5-F1
#
_cell.length_a   1.000
_cell.length_b   1.000
_cell.length_c   1.000
_cell.angle_alpha   90.00
_cell.angle_beta   90.00
_cell.angle_gamma   90.00
#
_symmetry.space_group_name_H-M   'P 1'
#
loop_
_entity.id
_entity.type
_entity.pdbx_description
1 polymer ?
#
loop_
_entity_poly.entity_id
_entity_poly.type
_entity_poly.pdbx_seq_one_letter_code
_entity_poly.pdbx_strand_id
1 'polypeptide(L)'
;MTTNAYAHDWGILPKKEDALAFAVWKIGPIPVSLNAEPKSFQLYQSGIYDSADCDSSKLNHAVLVVGYTPQYWIIKNWWGSWGENGFMRIAEIVPVVPVCFKIHIPLTQSSAKRCDFLSSRSGIYDSPDCVSTKLNHAMLVVGYTPQYWIIKNWWGSWGENGYMRIVRGKNMCGIANFAAYCTIK
;
A
#
# COMPACT_ATOMS: atom_id res chain seq x y z
N MET A 1 -3.54 21.10 -23.80
CA MET A 1 -4.51 21.77 -22.90
C MET A 1 -4.26 21.26 -21.49
N THR A 2 -3.79 22.11 -20.59
CA THR A 2 -3.69 21.77 -19.16
C THR A 2 -5.02 22.08 -18.51
N THR A 3 -5.82 21.06 -18.23
CA THR A 3 -7.03 21.21 -17.41
C THR A 3 -6.59 21.41 -15.97
N ASN A 4 -6.84 22.60 -15.41
CA ASN A 4 -6.69 22.83 -13.97
C ASN A 4 -7.82 22.07 -13.25
N ALA A 5 -7.46 21.25 -12.26
CA ALA A 5 -8.42 20.62 -11.36
C ALA A 5 -8.53 21.49 -10.09
N TYR A 6 -9.75 21.81 -9.67
CA TYR A 6 -10.03 22.57 -8.46
C TYR A 6 -10.74 21.68 -7.44
N ALA A 7 -10.38 21.83 -6.17
CA ALA A 7 -11.15 21.21 -5.10
C ALA A 7 -12.45 21.99 -4.90
N HIS A 8 -13.59 21.30 -4.96
CA HIS A 8 -14.91 21.92 -4.87
C HIS A 8 -15.53 21.82 -3.48
N ASP A 9 -15.15 20.81 -2.68
CA ASP A 9 -15.67 20.57 -1.34
C ASP A 9 -14.67 19.78 -0.49
N TRP A 10 -14.85 19.78 0.84
CA TRP A 10 -14.06 19.00 1.79
C TRP A 10 -14.89 18.56 2.99
N GLY A 11 -14.46 17.48 3.65
CA GLY A 11 -15.15 16.93 4.81
C GLY A 11 -14.19 16.34 5.83
N ILE A 12 -14.65 16.22 7.07
CA ILE A 12 -13.91 15.60 8.16
C ILE A 12 -14.44 14.18 8.36
N LEU A 13 -13.54 13.19 8.36
CA LEU A 13 -13.89 11.81 8.64
C LEU A 13 -14.27 11.62 10.12
N PRO A 14 -15.15 10.67 10.45
CA PRO A 14 -15.33 10.21 11.82
C PRO A 14 -13.97 9.79 12.43
N LYS A 15 -13.81 9.96 13.75
CA LYS A 15 -12.61 9.53 14.50
C LYS A 15 -12.60 7.99 14.67
N LYS A 16 -12.60 7.27 13.55
CA LYS A 16 -12.58 5.80 13.46
C LYS A 16 -11.63 5.39 12.34
N GLU A 17 -10.74 4.45 12.65
CA GLU A 17 -9.76 3.97 11.69
C GLU A 17 -10.39 3.24 10.50
N ASP A 18 -11.51 2.55 10.70
CA ASP A 18 -12.30 1.96 9.61
C ASP A 18 -12.72 3.01 8.58
N ALA A 19 -13.14 4.19 9.04
CA ALA A 19 -13.53 5.28 8.17
C ALA A 19 -12.33 5.84 7.40
N LEU A 20 -11.18 5.93 8.06
CA LEU A 20 -9.93 6.33 7.40
C LEU A 20 -9.47 5.28 6.37
N ALA A 21 -9.50 3.99 6.70
CA ALA A 21 -9.14 2.91 5.80
C ALA A 21 -10.04 2.91 4.57
N PHE A 22 -11.35 3.05 4.79
CA PHE A 22 -12.34 3.16 3.73
C PHE A 22 -12.10 4.41 2.86
N ALA A 23 -11.81 5.56 3.45
CA ALA A 23 -11.53 6.79 2.71
C ALA A 23 -10.24 6.69 1.87
N VAL A 24 -9.16 6.14 2.44
CA VAL A 24 -7.91 5.90 1.72
C VAL A 24 -8.13 4.96 0.54
N TRP A 25 -8.95 3.92 0.73
CA TRP A 25 -9.33 3.01 -0.33
C TRP A 25 -10.21 3.67 -1.41
N LYS A 26 -11.22 4.45 -1.00
CA LYS A 26 -12.26 4.96 -1.91
C LYS A 26 -11.85 6.22 -2.65
N ILE A 27 -11.13 7.11 -1.99
CA ILE A 27 -10.80 8.46 -2.46
C ILE A 27 -9.32 8.55 -2.86
N GLY A 28 -8.42 7.94 -2.08
CA GLY A 28 -6.98 8.03 -2.26
C GLY A 28 -6.29 8.66 -1.05
N PRO A 29 -5.11 9.29 -1.22
CA PRO A 29 -4.35 9.80 -0.09
C PRO A 29 -5.12 10.81 0.78
N ILE A 30 -5.12 10.62 2.10
CA ILE A 30 -5.87 11.43 3.07
C ILE A 30 -4.90 12.18 3.99
N PRO A 31 -4.97 13.53 4.09
CA PRO A 31 -4.18 14.28 5.04
C PRO A 31 -4.67 14.00 6.47
N VAL A 32 -3.73 13.77 7.39
CA VAL A 32 -4.02 13.51 8.81
C VAL A 32 -3.06 14.28 9.70
N SER A 33 -3.41 14.44 10.98
CA SER A 33 -2.53 15.00 12.00
C SER A 33 -2.09 13.90 12.98
N LEU A 34 -0.83 13.92 13.38
CA LEU A 34 -0.24 13.02 14.38
C LEU A 34 0.66 13.78 15.36
N ASN A 35 1.13 13.08 16.39
CA ASN A 35 2.11 13.58 17.32
C ASN A 35 3.54 13.24 16.84
N ALA A 36 4.31 14.28 16.50
CA ALA A 36 5.72 14.17 16.11
C ALA A 36 6.70 14.70 17.18
N GLU A 37 6.21 14.97 18.40
CA GLU A 37 7.05 15.39 19.53
C GLU A 37 8.10 14.34 19.93
N PRO A 38 7.80 13.02 19.94
CA PRO A 38 8.78 12.02 20.36
C PRO A 38 10.05 12.03 19.52
N LYS A 39 11.22 11.93 20.16
CA LYS A 39 12.52 11.82 19.46
C LYS A 39 12.58 10.57 18.58
N SER A 40 11.90 9.49 18.97
CA SER A 40 11.77 8.28 18.17
C SER A 40 11.12 8.54 16.81
N PHE A 41 10.14 9.46 16.74
CA PHE A 41 9.56 9.91 15.47
C PHE A 41 10.57 10.74 14.67
N GLN A 42 11.17 11.75 15.29
CA GLN A 42 12.10 12.66 14.61
C GLN A 42 13.33 11.94 14.03
N LEU A 43 13.81 10.91 14.72
CA LEU A 43 14.98 10.11 14.33
C LEU A 43 14.61 8.81 13.61
N TYR A 44 13.35 8.61 13.23
CA TYR A 44 12.92 7.43 12.49
C TYR A 44 13.69 7.27 11.17
N GLN A 45 14.19 6.07 10.92
CA GLN A 45 14.95 5.71 9.72
C GLN A 45 14.29 4.60 8.92
N SER A 46 13.81 3.55 9.58
CA SER A 46 13.15 2.41 8.93
C SER A 46 12.41 1.55 9.94
N GLY A 47 11.63 0.58 9.43
CA GLY A 47 10.89 -0.37 10.24
C GLY A 47 9.45 0.03 10.47
N ILE A 48 8.72 -0.75 11.26
CA ILE A 48 7.37 -0.39 11.71
C ILE A 48 7.53 0.37 13.02
N TYR A 49 7.09 1.63 13.03
CA TYR A 49 7.12 2.48 14.20
C TYR A 49 5.96 2.14 15.14
N ASP A 50 6.31 1.77 16.36
CA ASP A 50 5.40 1.45 17.45
C ASP A 50 6.04 2.00 18.74
N SER A 51 5.69 3.23 19.09
CA SER A 51 6.32 3.94 20.21
C SER A 51 5.28 4.22 21.27
N ALA A 52 5.50 3.72 22.49
CA ALA A 52 4.63 3.96 23.63
C ALA A 52 4.52 5.47 24.00
N ASP A 53 5.52 6.26 23.62
CA ASP A 53 5.54 7.72 23.80
C ASP A 53 4.61 8.48 22.84
N CYS A 54 3.91 7.78 21.94
CA CYS A 54 2.97 8.39 21.00
C CYS A 54 1.66 8.76 21.71
N ASP A 55 1.48 10.05 21.99
CA ASP A 55 0.25 10.59 22.60
C ASP A 55 -0.71 11.13 21.53
N SER A 56 -1.85 10.47 21.34
CA SER A 56 -2.89 10.83 20.35
C SER A 56 -3.66 12.11 20.70
N SER A 57 -3.48 12.67 21.90
CA SER A 57 -4.06 13.95 22.30
C SER A 57 -3.19 15.16 21.93
N LYS A 58 -1.90 14.94 21.63
CA LYS A 58 -0.91 15.98 21.35
C LYS A 58 -0.58 16.08 19.86
N LEU A 59 -1.61 16.20 19.03
CA LEU A 59 -1.45 16.34 17.59
C LEU A 59 -0.75 17.66 17.27
N ASN A 60 0.39 17.60 16.59
CA ASN A 60 1.21 18.78 16.28
C ASN A 60 1.84 18.78 14.88
N HIS A 61 1.69 17.69 14.12
CA HIS A 61 2.29 17.54 12.81
C HIS A 61 1.28 16.97 11.81
N ALA A 62 1.16 17.63 10.66
CA ALA A 62 0.39 17.09 9.56
C ALA A 62 1.24 16.10 8.77
N VAL A 63 0.61 15.08 8.19
CA VAL A 63 1.21 14.11 7.26
C VAL A 63 0.15 13.63 6.26
N LEU A 64 0.54 12.79 5.31
CA LEU A 64 -0.38 12.21 4.32
C LEU A 64 -0.40 10.69 4.43
N VAL A 65 -1.55 10.10 4.75
CA VAL A 65 -1.75 8.65 4.65
C VAL A 65 -1.95 8.30 3.18
N VAL A 66 -1.12 7.42 2.63
CA VAL A 66 -1.16 7.03 1.20
C VAL A 66 -1.61 5.59 0.98
N GLY A 67 -1.66 4.79 2.04
CA GLY A 67 -2.03 3.39 1.99
C GLY A 67 -1.90 2.74 3.36
N TYR A 68 -2.23 1.45 3.43
CA TYR A 68 -2.11 0.65 4.64
C TYR A 68 -1.90 -0.82 4.29
N THR A 69 -1.51 -1.58 5.30
CA THR A 69 -1.55 -3.04 5.35
C THR A 69 -2.33 -3.43 6.60
N PRO A 70 -2.64 -4.72 6.81
CA PRO A 70 -3.32 -5.13 8.04
C PRO A 70 -2.50 -4.93 9.32
N GLN A 71 -1.21 -4.57 9.19
CA GLN A 71 -0.31 -4.37 10.33
C GLN A 71 0.19 -2.93 10.49
N TYR A 72 0.05 -2.06 9.47
CA TYR A 72 0.55 -0.69 9.55
C TYR A 72 -0.04 0.26 8.50
N TRP A 73 -0.07 1.54 8.84
CA TRP A 73 -0.31 2.65 7.92
C TRP A 73 0.98 3.04 7.17
N ILE A 74 0.83 3.47 5.92
CA ILE A 74 1.92 4.03 5.11
C ILE A 74 1.71 5.54 5.04
N ILE A 75 2.65 6.28 5.61
CA ILE A 75 2.57 7.72 5.77
C ILE A 75 3.68 8.37 4.96
N LYS A 76 3.32 9.40 4.21
CA LYS A 76 4.26 10.30 3.53
C LYS A 76 4.46 11.55 4.37
N ASN A 77 5.72 11.88 4.59
CA ASN A 77 6.17 13.09 5.27
C ASN A 77 6.86 14.04 4.27
N TRP A 78 7.09 15.29 4.70
CA TRP A 78 7.71 16.34 3.89
C TRP A 78 9.16 16.63 4.27
N TRP A 79 9.77 15.81 5.12
CA TRP A 79 11.12 15.99 5.64
C TRP A 79 12.21 15.32 4.78
N GLY A 80 12.13 15.48 3.45
CA GLY A 80 13.18 15.05 2.53
C GLY A 80 13.58 13.56 2.67
N SER A 81 14.83 13.31 3.09
CA SER A 81 15.43 11.99 3.23
C SER A 81 15.11 11.27 4.56
N TRP A 82 14.20 11.82 5.37
CA TRP A 82 13.78 11.21 6.64
C TRP A 82 13.05 9.88 6.44
N GLY A 83 13.21 8.93 7.36
CA GLY A 83 12.57 7.62 7.27
C GLY A 83 12.95 6.84 6.01
N GLU A 84 11.97 6.12 5.47
CA GLU A 84 12.12 5.25 4.31
C GLU A 84 11.93 6.06 3.01
N ASN A 85 12.84 7.00 2.75
CA ASN A 85 12.78 7.96 1.63
C ASN A 85 11.58 8.91 1.71
N GLY A 86 11.36 9.51 2.88
CA GLY A 86 10.23 10.41 3.17
C GLY A 86 8.96 9.68 3.59
N PHE A 87 9.02 8.36 3.76
CA PHE A 87 7.89 7.53 4.20
C PHE A 87 8.13 6.90 5.56
N MET A 88 7.04 6.55 6.22
CA MET A 88 7.04 5.86 7.49
C MET A 88 5.94 4.79 7.50
N ARG A 89 6.23 3.68 8.18
CA ARG A 89 5.24 2.66 8.51
C ARG A 89 4.90 2.78 9.99
N ILE A 90 3.65 3.05 10.34
CA ILE A 90 3.19 3.14 11.74
C ILE A 90 2.36 1.90 12.06
N ALA A 91 2.73 1.18 13.11
CA ALA A 91 2.02 -0.01 13.58
C ALA A 91 0.59 0.34 13.94
N GLU A 92 -0.35 -0.43 13.39
CA GLU A 92 -1.76 -0.43 13.79
C GLU A 92 -2.46 -1.65 13.19
N ILE A 93 -3.40 -2.25 13.91
CA ILE A 93 -4.23 -3.31 13.32
C ILE A 93 -5.33 -2.63 12.49
N VAL A 94 -5.02 -2.38 11.23
CA VAL A 94 -5.99 -1.78 10.30
C VAL A 94 -6.97 -2.85 9.84
N PRO A 95 -8.28 -2.71 10.08
CA PRO A 95 -9.26 -3.67 9.60
C PRO A 95 -9.17 -3.71 8.08
N VAL A 96 -8.95 -4.91 7.55
CA VAL A 96 -8.88 -5.10 6.11
C VAL A 96 -10.27 -4.83 5.58
N VAL A 97 -10.48 -3.64 5.04
CA VAL A 97 -11.67 -3.34 4.25
C VAL A 97 -11.76 -4.47 3.23
N PRO A 98 -12.86 -5.25 3.18
CA PRO A 98 -12.95 -6.38 2.28
C PRO A 98 -12.95 -5.85 0.86
N VAL A 99 -11.76 -5.81 0.25
CA VAL A 99 -11.65 -5.38 -1.13
C VAL A 99 -11.73 -6.62 -2.01
N CYS A 100 -12.75 -6.65 -2.87
CA CYS A 100 -12.90 -7.68 -3.88
C CYS A 100 -11.96 -7.42 -5.06
N PHE A 101 -10.63 -7.42 -4.85
CA PHE A 101 -9.70 -7.44 -5.97
C PHE A 101 -9.43 -8.87 -6.40
N LYS A 102 -9.67 -9.16 -7.68
CA LYS A 102 -9.29 -10.42 -8.34
C LYS A 102 -8.26 -10.12 -9.42
N ILE A 103 -6.98 -10.01 -9.06
CA ILE A 103 -5.91 -9.85 -10.07
C ILE A 103 -5.54 -11.22 -10.58
N HIS A 104 -5.68 -11.51 -11.87
CA HIS A 104 -5.09 -12.73 -12.43
C HIS A 104 -3.59 -12.52 -12.71
N ILE A 105 -2.72 -13.39 -12.21
CA ILE A 105 -1.26 -13.42 -12.47
C ILE A 105 -0.91 -14.72 -13.21
N PRO A 106 0.08 -14.77 -14.11
CA PRO A 106 0.52 -16.02 -14.73
C PRO A 106 1.18 -16.95 -13.70
N LEU A 107 0.59 -18.11 -13.41
CA LEU A 107 1.29 -19.19 -12.70
C LEU A 107 1.97 -20.18 -13.64
N THR A 108 1.64 -20.18 -14.93
CA THR A 108 2.25 -21.10 -15.89
C THR A 108 2.31 -20.50 -17.31
N GLN A 109 3.52 -20.33 -17.85
CA GLN A 109 3.74 -20.32 -19.29
C GLN A 109 4.62 -21.52 -19.65
N SER A 110 4.07 -22.42 -20.46
CA SER A 110 4.78 -23.51 -21.09
C SER A 110 5.65 -22.98 -22.23
N SER A 111 6.82 -22.40 -21.92
CA SER A 111 8.00 -22.35 -22.80
C SER A 111 9.14 -21.54 -22.16
N ALA A 112 10.26 -22.23 -21.91
CA ALA A 112 11.66 -21.78 -21.80
C ALA A 112 12.09 -20.56 -20.96
N LYS A 113 11.22 -19.70 -20.42
CA LYS A 113 11.57 -18.66 -19.44
C LYS A 113 10.51 -18.59 -18.35
N ARG A 114 10.88 -19.01 -17.15
CA ARG A 114 9.97 -19.17 -16.03
C ARG A 114 9.85 -17.83 -15.30
N CYS A 115 8.64 -17.24 -15.26
CA CYS A 115 8.32 -16.23 -14.24
C CYS A 115 8.67 -16.83 -12.87
N ASP A 116 9.63 -16.24 -12.18
CA ASP A 116 10.10 -16.63 -10.86
C ASP A 116 9.20 -16.06 -9.74
N PHE A 117 8.00 -15.62 -10.11
CA PHE A 117 6.98 -15.07 -9.23
C PHE A 117 6.75 -15.94 -7.98
N LEU A 118 6.69 -17.27 -8.14
CA LEU A 118 6.50 -18.19 -7.01
C LEU A 118 7.73 -18.30 -6.09
N SER A 119 8.93 -18.03 -6.61
CA SER A 119 10.20 -18.11 -5.88
C SER A 119 10.65 -16.78 -5.27
N SER A 120 10.09 -15.65 -5.69
CA SER A 120 10.35 -14.36 -5.05
C SER A 120 9.77 -14.34 -3.64
N ARG A 121 10.65 -14.22 -2.64
CA ARG A 121 10.32 -14.30 -1.21
C ARG A 121 10.36 -12.94 -0.50
N SER A 122 11.03 -11.95 -1.09
CA SER A 122 11.23 -10.63 -0.50
C SER A 122 11.62 -9.58 -1.55
N GLY A 123 11.48 -8.31 -1.20
CA GLY A 123 11.84 -7.18 -2.06
C GLY A 123 10.72 -6.78 -3.01
N ILE A 124 11.02 -5.82 -3.91
CA ILE A 124 10.12 -5.39 -4.97
C ILE A 124 10.32 -6.32 -6.17
N TYR A 125 9.30 -7.11 -6.48
CA TYR A 125 9.30 -8.00 -7.64
C TYR A 125 9.24 -7.19 -8.95
N ASP A 126 10.28 -7.34 -9.77
CA ASP A 126 10.46 -6.66 -11.06
C ASP A 126 11.14 -7.63 -12.04
N SER A 127 10.38 -8.62 -12.53
CA SER A 127 10.92 -9.65 -13.44
C SER A 127 10.66 -9.27 -14.90
N PRO A 128 11.71 -9.07 -15.73
CA PRO A 128 11.56 -8.69 -17.14
C PRO A 128 10.95 -9.81 -18.00
N ASP A 129 10.98 -11.05 -17.49
CA ASP A 129 10.47 -12.23 -18.20
C ASP A 129 8.96 -12.47 -17.95
N CYS A 130 8.30 -11.65 -17.12
CA CYS A 130 6.86 -11.78 -16.89
C CYS A 130 5.99 -11.07 -17.91
N VAL A 131 5.56 -11.84 -18.91
CA VAL A 131 4.63 -11.42 -19.96
C VAL A 131 3.16 -11.57 -19.54
N SER A 132 2.38 -10.51 -19.72
CA SER A 132 0.99 -10.33 -19.25
C SER A 132 -0.09 -11.09 -20.04
N THR A 133 0.28 -12.11 -20.83
CA THR A 133 -0.58 -12.72 -21.85
C THR A 133 -1.31 -13.99 -21.41
N LYS A 134 -0.95 -14.59 -20.27
CA LYS A 134 -1.63 -15.75 -19.69
C LYS A 134 -1.82 -15.57 -18.19
N LEU A 135 -2.93 -14.98 -17.78
CA LEU A 135 -3.22 -14.71 -16.37
C LEU A 135 -4.14 -15.82 -15.83
N ASN A 136 -3.81 -16.48 -14.71
CA ASN A 136 -4.60 -17.62 -14.19
C ASN A 136 -4.82 -17.64 -12.66
N HIS A 137 -4.20 -16.74 -11.88
CA HIS A 137 -4.30 -16.76 -10.42
C HIS A 137 -4.72 -15.44 -9.80
N ALA A 138 -5.81 -15.46 -9.03
CA ALA A 138 -6.40 -14.31 -8.36
C ALA A 138 -5.60 -13.87 -7.12
N MET A 139 -5.20 -12.59 -7.04
CA MET A 139 -4.57 -11.99 -5.86
C MET A 139 -5.19 -10.65 -5.49
N LEU A 140 -5.02 -10.25 -4.23
CA LEU A 140 -5.61 -9.05 -3.63
C LEU A 140 -4.57 -7.91 -3.59
N VAL A 141 -4.83 -6.76 -4.22
CA VAL A 141 -4.05 -5.53 -3.90
C VAL A 141 -4.52 -4.99 -2.56
N VAL A 142 -3.62 -4.82 -1.61
CA VAL A 142 -3.94 -4.26 -0.29
C VAL A 142 -3.39 -2.85 -0.07
N GLY A 143 -2.43 -2.42 -0.89
CA GLY A 143 -1.82 -1.10 -0.77
C GLY A 143 -0.86 -0.77 -1.90
N TYR A 144 -0.31 0.44 -1.89
CA TYR A 144 0.68 0.88 -2.87
C TYR A 144 1.59 1.99 -2.31
N THR A 145 2.74 2.16 -2.95
CA THR A 145 3.67 3.28 -2.80
C THR A 145 3.96 3.85 -4.19
N PRO A 146 4.69 4.98 -4.32
CA PRO A 146 5.12 5.44 -5.63
C PRO A 146 5.88 4.39 -6.44
N GLN A 147 6.58 3.47 -5.76
CA GLN A 147 7.51 2.50 -6.35
C GLN A 147 6.90 1.11 -6.57
N TYR A 148 5.91 0.68 -5.75
CA TYR A 148 5.38 -0.69 -5.82
C TYR A 148 3.91 -0.80 -5.38
N TRP A 149 3.23 -1.83 -5.86
CA TRP A 149 1.98 -2.34 -5.30
C TRP A 149 2.27 -3.38 -4.22
N ILE A 150 1.38 -3.50 -3.23
CA ILE A 150 1.40 -4.55 -2.21
C ILE A 150 0.28 -5.53 -2.54
N ILE A 151 0.64 -6.77 -2.84
CA ILE A 151 -0.30 -7.84 -3.14
C ILE A 151 -0.30 -8.88 -2.02
N LYS A 152 -1.49 -9.34 -1.63
CA LYS A 152 -1.71 -10.42 -0.66
C LYS A 152 -2.12 -11.69 -1.41
N ASN A 153 -1.47 -12.78 -1.05
CA ASN A 153 -1.83 -14.11 -1.50
C ASN A 153 -2.63 -14.85 -0.43
N TRP A 154 -3.44 -15.82 -0.86
CA TRP A 154 -4.18 -16.70 0.04
C TRP A 154 -3.28 -17.73 0.73
N TRP A 155 -2.08 -17.99 0.18
CA TRP A 155 -1.09 -18.89 0.78
C TRP A 155 -0.30 -18.15 1.86
N GLY A 156 -0.74 -18.27 3.12
CA GLY A 156 -0.26 -17.43 4.23
C GLY A 156 1.27 -17.40 4.46
N SER A 157 2.02 -18.45 4.10
CA SER A 157 3.48 -18.51 4.28
C SER A 157 4.29 -18.09 3.06
N TRP A 158 3.66 -17.53 2.02
CA TRP A 158 4.32 -17.16 0.77
C TRP A 158 4.78 -15.70 0.75
N GLY A 159 5.97 -15.42 0.21
CA GLY A 159 6.53 -14.06 0.20
C GLY A 159 6.89 -13.56 1.60
N GLU A 160 6.60 -12.28 1.85
CA GLU A 160 6.79 -11.59 3.13
C GLU A 160 5.55 -11.81 4.02
N ASN A 161 5.37 -13.02 4.54
CA ASN A 161 4.22 -13.43 5.37
C ASN A 161 2.85 -13.37 4.67
N GLY A 162 2.77 -13.89 3.45
CA GLY A 162 1.56 -13.89 2.62
C GLY A 162 1.46 -12.67 1.71
N TYR A 163 2.44 -11.78 1.75
CA TYR A 163 2.48 -10.54 0.95
C TYR A 163 3.65 -10.54 -0.02
N MET A 164 3.50 -9.76 -1.09
CA MET A 164 4.58 -9.46 -2.02
C MET A 164 4.47 -8.01 -2.47
N ARG A 165 5.62 -7.38 -2.73
CA ARG A 165 5.71 -6.07 -3.35
C ARG A 165 6.02 -6.28 -4.83
N ILE A 166 5.31 -5.58 -5.72
CA ILE A 166 5.50 -5.69 -7.17
C ILE A 166 5.67 -4.30 -7.77
N VAL A 167 6.63 -4.12 -8.67
CA VAL A 167 6.96 -2.80 -9.22
C VAL A 167 5.74 -2.09 -9.82
N ARG A 168 5.58 -0.81 -9.48
CA ARG A 168 4.48 0.04 -9.96
C ARG A 168 4.91 0.83 -11.19
N GLY A 169 3.96 1.12 -12.08
CA GLY A 169 4.18 1.92 -13.30
C GLY A 169 4.62 1.12 -14.53
N LYS A 170 4.95 -0.17 -14.38
CA LYS A 170 5.30 -1.06 -15.51
C LYS A 170 4.16 -1.98 -15.98
N ASN A 171 2.99 -1.93 -15.32
CA ASN A 171 1.93 -2.94 -15.45
C ASN A 171 2.48 -4.38 -15.32
N MET A 172 3.41 -4.56 -14.37
CA MET A 172 4.10 -5.83 -14.14
C MET A 172 3.08 -6.95 -13.88
N CYS A 173 3.28 -8.10 -14.52
CA CYS A 173 2.38 -9.25 -14.48
C CYS A 173 0.93 -8.96 -14.93
N GLY A 174 0.67 -7.86 -15.66
CA GLY A 174 -0.69 -7.50 -16.08
C GLY A 174 -1.61 -7.11 -14.93
N ILE A 175 -1.05 -6.59 -13.82
CA ILE A 175 -1.79 -6.24 -12.60
C ILE A 175 -3.00 -5.31 -12.87
N ALA A 176 -2.93 -4.47 -13.91
CA ALA A 176 -4.00 -3.56 -14.30
C ALA A 176 -4.94 -4.12 -15.38
N ASN A 177 -4.65 -5.27 -15.99
CA ASN A 177 -5.41 -5.79 -17.14
C ASN A 177 -6.82 -6.24 -16.77
N PHE A 178 -7.01 -6.79 -15.56
CA PHE A 178 -8.30 -7.29 -15.08
C PHE A 178 -8.52 -6.90 -13.61
N ALA A 179 -8.40 -5.60 -13.31
CA ALA A 179 -8.72 -5.08 -11.99
C ALA A 179 -10.25 -4.99 -11.80
N ALA A 180 -10.77 -5.71 -10.81
CA ALA A 180 -12.17 -5.63 -10.38
C ALA A 180 -12.25 -5.00 -8.99
N TYR A 181 -13.32 -4.26 -8.71
CA TYR A 181 -13.59 -3.68 -7.40
C TYR A 181 -15.04 -3.95 -6.98
N CYS A 182 -15.27 -4.08 -5.68
CA CYS A 182 -16.64 -4.17 -5.13
C CYS A 182 -17.24 -2.76 -5.00
N THR A 183 -18.50 -2.62 -5.40
CA THR A 183 -19.33 -1.46 -5.06
C THR A 183 -20.23 -1.85 -3.90
N ILE A 184 -20.18 -1.10 -2.80
CA ILE A 184 -21.18 -1.20 -1.74
C ILE A 184 -22.35 -0.29 -2.16
N LYS A 185 -23.57 -0.84 -2.18
CA LYS A 185 -24.80 -0.06 -2.35
C LYS A 185 -25.36 0.30 -0.97
#